data_AF-W7YYD8-F1
#
_entry.id   AF-W7YYD8-F1
#
_cell.length_a   1.000
_cell.length_b   1.000
_cell.length_c   1.000
_cell.angle_alpha   90.00
_cell.angle_beta   90.00
_cell.angle_gamma   90.00
#
_symmetry.space_group_name_H-M   'P 1'
#
loop_
_entity.id
_entity.type
_entity.pdbx_description
1 polymer ?
#
loop_
_entity_poly.entity_id
_entity_poly.type
_entity_poly.pdbx_seq_one_letter_code
_entity_poly.pdbx_strand_id
1 'polypeptide(L)'
;MSENHDLERELSEMLTEGEMAEEQSKEERERQLISPKYEVRIQTKHDPIVEETRQYRSMAKELDDRYDKYMDKVDQDPSGSTTEKE
;
A
#
# COMPACT_ATOMS: atom_id res chain seq x y z
N MET A 1 18.98 49.70 -27.48
CA MET A 1 19.96 48.62 -27.26
C MET A 1 20.36 48.54 -25.79
N SER A 2 19.40 48.59 -24.86
CA SER A 2 19.72 48.67 -23.41
C SER A 2 18.91 47.69 -22.57
N GLU A 3 17.62 47.51 -22.88
CA GLU A 3 16.74 46.59 -22.11
C GLU A 3 17.24 45.14 -22.08
N ASN A 4 17.76 44.59 -23.18
CA ASN A 4 18.28 43.22 -23.19
C ASN A 4 19.50 43.05 -22.28
N HIS A 5 20.38 44.05 -22.23
CA HIS A 5 21.58 43.99 -21.39
C HIS A 5 21.24 44.18 -19.90
N ASP A 6 20.19 44.94 -19.59
CA ASP A 6 19.71 45.08 -18.22
C ASP A 6 19.03 43.79 -17.73
N LEU A 7 18.25 43.13 -18.60
CA LEU A 7 17.65 41.83 -18.31
C LEU A 7 18.70 40.71 -18.16
N GLU A 8 19.74 40.70 -18.99
CA GLU A 8 20.85 39.74 -18.86
C GLU A 8 21.62 39.94 -17.55
N ARG A 9 21.79 41.19 -17.10
CA ARG A 9 22.43 41.50 -15.82
C ARG A 9 21.59 41.05 -14.63
N GLU A 10 20.28 41.35 -14.66
CA GLU A 10 19.33 40.92 -13.62
C GLU A 10 19.24 39.40 -13.54
N LEU A 11 19.22 38.71 -14.69
CA LEU A 11 19.26 37.26 -14.74
C LEU A 11 20.58 36.70 -14.19
N SER A 12 21.71 37.33 -14.50
CA SER A 12 23.00 36.93 -13.94
C SER A 12 23.01 37.09 -12.43
N GLU A 13 22.54 38.21 -11.90
CA GLU A 13 22.45 38.48 -10.45
C GLU A 13 21.54 37.46 -9.76
N MET A 14 20.37 37.13 -10.33
CA MET A 14 19.49 36.09 -9.78
C MET A 14 20.12 34.68 -9.78
N LEU A 15 20.98 34.38 -10.76
CA LEU A 15 21.63 33.07 -10.87
C LEU A 15 22.92 32.98 -10.02
N THR A 16 23.63 34.08 -9.77
CA THR A 16 24.88 34.08 -8.99
C THR A 16 24.70 34.50 -7.53
N GLU A 17 23.78 35.42 -7.25
CA GLU A 17 23.56 36.03 -5.93
C GLU A 17 22.15 35.77 -5.37
N GLY A 18 21.21 35.33 -6.20
CA GLY A 18 19.92 34.86 -5.72
C GLY A 18 20.14 33.71 -4.75
N GLU A 19 19.58 33.83 -3.55
CA GLU A 19 19.51 32.73 -2.58
C GLU A 19 19.09 31.48 -3.35
N MET A 20 20.00 30.52 -3.53
CA MET A 20 19.62 29.17 -3.94
C MET A 20 18.66 28.75 -2.85
N ALA A 21 17.35 28.86 -3.13
CA ALA A 21 16.27 28.70 -2.16
C ALA A 21 16.68 27.54 -1.28
N GLU A 22 17.11 27.85 -0.05
CA GLU A 22 17.86 26.91 0.80
C GLU A 22 17.03 25.66 0.78
N GLU A 23 17.56 24.69 0.03
CA GLU A 23 16.77 23.59 -0.49
C GLU A 23 16.48 22.73 0.70
N GLN A 24 15.37 23.05 1.39
CA GLN A 24 14.80 22.41 2.57
C GLN A 24 15.75 21.36 3.09
N SER A 25 16.63 21.78 4.02
CA SER A 25 17.64 20.98 4.72
C SER A 25 17.68 19.57 4.16
N LYS A 26 18.69 19.18 3.37
CA LYS A 26 18.84 17.85 2.72
C LYS A 26 18.08 16.69 3.40
N GLU A 27 18.11 16.64 4.73
CA GLU A 27 17.31 15.80 5.62
C GLU A 27 15.76 15.81 5.42
N GLU A 28 15.10 16.94 5.17
CA GLU A 28 13.67 17.09 4.89
C GLU A 28 13.29 16.47 3.53
N ARG A 29 14.12 16.66 2.49
CA ARG A 29 13.96 15.94 1.22
C ARG A 29 14.18 14.44 1.39
N GLU A 30 15.20 14.04 2.15
CA GLU A 30 15.44 12.63 2.48
C GLU A 30 14.25 12.02 3.23
N ARG A 31 13.65 12.75 4.18
CA ARG A 31 12.45 12.32 4.92
C ARG A 31 11.22 12.13 4.03
N GLN A 32 11.05 12.94 2.99
CA GLN A 32 9.94 12.80 2.03
C GLN A 32 10.15 11.63 1.05
N LEU A 33 11.41 11.28 0.75
CA LEU A 33 11.78 10.16 -0.11
C LEU A 33 11.75 8.79 0.59
N ILE A 34 11.73 8.78 1.93
CA ILE A 34 11.58 7.55 2.70
C ILE A 34 10.15 7.04 2.54
N SER A 35 9.99 5.93 1.81
CA SER A 35 8.74 5.15 1.74
C SER A 35 8.19 4.95 3.16
N PRO A 36 6.87 5.10 3.40
CA PRO A 36 6.28 4.87 4.71
C PRO A 36 6.80 3.56 5.30
N LYS A 37 7.32 3.60 6.53
CA LYS A 37 7.84 2.42 7.26
C LYS A 37 6.80 1.30 7.47
N TYR A 38 5.57 1.51 7.03
CA TYR A 38 4.41 0.70 7.39
C TYR A 38 4.03 -0.22 6.25
N GLU A 39 3.95 -1.51 6.55
CA GLU A 39 3.38 -2.51 5.67
C GLU A 39 1.84 -2.43 5.78
N VAL A 40 1.16 -2.21 4.64
CA VAL A 40 -0.31 -2.25 4.60
C VAL A 40 -0.73 -3.70 4.40
N ARG A 41 -1.09 -4.38 5.49
CA ARG A 41 -1.69 -5.72 5.43
C ARG A 41 -3.19 -5.58 5.19
N ILE A 42 -3.63 -5.90 3.98
CA ILE A 42 -5.05 -5.93 3.65
C ILE A 42 -5.55 -7.34 3.94
N GLN A 43 -6.31 -7.50 5.02
CA GLN A 43 -7.09 -8.71 5.24
C GLN A 43 -8.27 -8.72 4.26
N THR A 44 -8.32 -9.75 3.41
CA THR A 44 -9.46 -9.99 2.52
C THR A 44 -10.68 -10.35 3.34
N LYS A 45 -11.79 -9.64 3.11
CA LYS A 45 -13.05 -9.87 3.85
C LYS A 45 -13.79 -11.13 3.42
N HIS A 46 -13.51 -11.65 2.22
CA HIS A 46 -14.21 -12.78 1.62
C HIS A 46 -13.19 -13.75 1.00
N ASP A 47 -13.33 -15.03 1.30
CA ASP A 47 -12.52 -16.11 0.72
C ASP A 47 -13.31 -16.78 -0.42
N PRO A 48 -12.83 -16.72 -1.69
CA PRO A 48 -13.54 -17.30 -2.82
C PRO A 48 -13.74 -18.81 -2.68
N ILE A 49 -12.83 -19.53 -2.02
CA ILE A 49 -12.91 -20.98 -1.85
C ILE A 49 -14.10 -21.33 -0.94
N VAL A 50 -14.28 -20.56 0.12
CA VAL A 50 -15.39 -20.76 1.07
C VAL A 50 -16.73 -20.50 0.38
N GLU A 51 -16.84 -19.39 -0.35
CA GLU A 51 -18.07 -19.00 -1.04
C GLU A 51 -18.47 -20.03 -2.11
N GLU A 52 -17.52 -20.43 -2.96
CA GLU A 52 -17.75 -21.45 -3.98
C GLU A 52 -18.21 -22.77 -3.35
N THR A 53 -17.53 -23.22 -2.30
CA THR A 53 -17.85 -24.48 -1.66
C THR A 53 -19.23 -24.43 -0.99
N ARG A 54 -19.63 -23.31 -0.36
CA ARG A 54 -21.00 -23.12 0.15
C ARG A 54 -22.04 -23.20 -0.97
N GLN A 55 -21.76 -22.59 -2.11
CA GLN A 55 -22.65 -22.64 -3.27
C GLN A 55 -22.81 -24.09 -3.78
N TYR A 56 -21.72 -24.85 -3.93
CA TYR A 56 -21.80 -26.24 -4.37
C TYR A 56 -22.51 -27.14 -3.35
N ARG A 57 -22.29 -26.93 -2.05
CA ARG A 57 -22.97 -27.63 -0.95
C ARG A 57 -24.47 -27.42 -0.94
N SER A 58 -24.94 -26.26 -1.38
CA SER A 58 -26.38 -26.00 -1.52
C SER A 58 -27.05 -26.87 -2.59
N MET A 59 -26.28 -27.34 -3.57
CA MET A 59 -26.76 -28.11 -4.72
C MET A 59 -26.54 -29.62 -4.56
N ALA A 60 -25.45 -30.03 -3.91
CA ALA A 60 -25.07 -31.44 -3.80
C ALA A 60 -24.33 -31.74 -2.49
N LYS A 61 -24.44 -32.99 -2.02
CA LYS A 61 -23.69 -33.50 -0.86
C LYS A 61 -22.35 -34.07 -1.30
N GLU A 62 -21.30 -33.81 -0.51
CA GLU A 62 -19.98 -34.40 -0.71
C GLU A 62 -20.00 -35.91 -0.40
N LEU A 63 -19.10 -36.66 -1.04
CA LEU A 63 -18.95 -38.11 -0.86
C LEU A 63 -17.86 -38.50 0.17
N ASP A 64 -16.87 -37.62 0.36
CA ASP A 64 -15.60 -37.91 1.05
C ASP A 64 -15.33 -36.97 2.24
N ASP A 65 -16.29 -36.09 2.55
CA ASP A 65 -16.29 -35.18 3.71
C ASP A 65 -15.00 -34.36 3.91
N ARG A 66 -14.22 -34.11 2.84
CA ARG A 66 -12.97 -33.35 2.91
C ARG A 66 -13.24 -31.87 3.11
N TYR A 67 -14.23 -31.34 2.40
CA TYR A 67 -14.62 -29.96 2.55
C TYR A 67 -15.55 -29.73 3.74
N ASP A 68 -16.16 -30.78 4.31
CA ASP A 68 -16.95 -30.70 5.56
C ASP A 68 -16.06 -30.20 6.69
N LYS A 69 -14.94 -30.88 6.89
CA LYS A 69 -13.98 -30.57 7.96
C LYS A 69 -13.37 -29.18 7.83
N TYR A 70 -13.27 -28.68 6.60
CA TYR A 70 -12.78 -27.33 6.35
C TYR A 70 -13.86 -26.30 6.67
N MET A 71 -15.10 -26.54 6.27
CA MET A 71 -16.25 -25.68 6.59
C MET A 71 -16.51 -25.59 8.08
N ASP A 72 -16.41 -26.70 8.80
CA ASP A 72 -16.56 -26.71 10.27
C ASP A 72 -15.56 -25.78 10.96
N LYS A 73 -14.34 -25.66 10.42
CA LYS A 73 -13.31 -24.74 10.96
C LYS A 73 -13.61 -23.29 10.62
N VAL A 74 -14.07 -23.03 9.41
CA VAL A 74 -14.44 -21.69 8.95
C VAL A 74 -15.62 -21.15 9.76
N ASP A 75 -16.59 -22.00 10.07
CA ASP A 75 -17.76 -21.62 10.88
C ASP A 75 -17.41 -21.44 12.37
N GLN A 76 -16.36 -22.10 12.87
CA GLN A 76 -15.86 -21.91 14.24
C GLN A 76 -15.00 -20.65 14.42
N ASP A 77 -14.25 -20.24 13.39
CA ASP A 77 -13.40 -19.04 13.42
C ASP A 77 -13.73 -18.07 12.26
N PRO A 78 -14.86 -17.34 12.34
CA PRO A 78 -15.23 -16.35 11.33
C PRO A 78 -14.25 -15.17 11.23
N SER A 79 -13.31 -15.04 12.19
CA SER A 79 -12.30 -13.97 12.25
C SER A 79 -10.92 -14.34 11.71
N GLY A 80 -10.73 -15.54 11.14
CA GLY A 80 -9.47 -15.90 10.45
C GLY A 80 -8.21 -15.82 11.33
N SER A 81 -8.33 -15.97 12.64
CA SER A 81 -7.18 -16.06 13.54
C SER A 81 -6.66 -17.50 13.52
N THR A 82 -5.81 -17.81 12.54
CA THR A 82 -4.98 -19.02 12.57
C THR A 82 -4.11 -18.98 13.82
N THR A 83 -4.56 -19.62 14.89
CA THR A 83 -3.73 -19.86 16.08
C THR A 83 -2.77 -20.98 15.72
N GLU A 84 -1.55 -20.63 15.32
CA GLU A 84 -0.44 -21.56 15.27
C GLU A 84 -0.17 -22.03 16.71
N LYS A 85 -0.44 -23.30 17.00
CA LYS A 85 0.00 -23.96 18.24
C LYS A 85 1.38 -24.56 18.00
N GLU A 86 2.35 -24.08 18.78
CA GLU A 86 3.70 -24.63 18.95
C GLU A 86 3.71 -26.09 19.44
#